data_AF-A0A8I0FC94-F1
#
_entry.id   AF-A0A8I0FC94-F1
#
_cell.length_a   1.000
_cell.length_b   1.000
_cell.length_c   1.000
_cell.angle_alpha   90.00
_cell.angle_beta   90.00
_cell.angle_gamma   90.00
#
_symmetry.space_group_name_H-M   'P 1'
#
loop_
_entity.id
_entity.type
_entity.pdbx_description
1 polymer ?
#
loop_
_entity_poly.entity_id
_entity_poly.type
_entity_poly.pdbx_seq_one_letter_code
_entity_poly.pdbx_strand_id
1 'polypeptide(L)'
;MSLAIKHYESVTGKRFKNTELARFAGVSRANVGLWVNGPTQELEGSNLVKAAEFLGVSKDWLAGQGNKMIATQLDGGGAQLNVLDIEAFKQKYNIPDSEDAVKFVQTSDKPFPIQKRYVPVKAYSKMGMDGYFTDMGYDGNAGDGYVPTHSAGPRAYGIKGTGDSMFPAIRNGWYVVCDPDAELVPNEFVQVCLKDGRCTIK
;
A
#
# COMPACT_ATOMS: atom_id res chain seq x y z
N MET A 1 -1.15 9.93 30.41
CA MET A 1 -2.27 8.98 30.61
C MET A 1 -3.57 9.60 31.16
N SER A 2 -3.56 10.34 32.29
CA SER A 2 -4.79 10.88 32.91
C SER A 2 -5.68 11.72 31.97
N LEU A 3 -5.07 12.58 31.14
CA LEU A 3 -5.80 13.36 30.13
C LEU A 3 -6.52 12.47 29.09
N ALA A 4 -5.87 11.39 28.63
CA ALA A 4 -6.46 10.42 27.69
C ALA A 4 -7.68 9.71 28.27
N ILE A 5 -7.64 9.39 29.57
CA ILE A 5 -8.77 8.79 30.26
C ILE A 5 -9.96 9.75 30.27
N LYS A 6 -9.74 11.02 30.62
CA LYS A 6 -10.82 12.04 30.60
C LYS A 6 -11.43 12.20 29.21
N HIS A 7 -10.59 12.20 28.17
CA HIS A 7 -11.06 12.25 26.79
C HIS A 7 -11.93 11.04 26.44
N TYR A 8 -11.47 9.82 26.75
CA TYR A 8 -12.23 8.60 26.54
C TYR A 8 -13.60 8.63 27.25
N GLU A 9 -13.64 9.06 28.51
CA GLU A 9 -14.90 9.17 29.27
C GLU A 9 -15.84 10.23 28.67
N SER A 10 -15.29 11.35 28.19
CA SER A 10 -16.07 12.41 27.53
C SER A 10 -16.65 11.97 26.18
N VAL A 11 -15.90 11.19 25.40
CA VAL A 11 -16.32 10.76 24.05
C VAL A 11 -17.30 9.59 24.13
N THR A 12 -17.04 8.62 25.00
CA THR A 12 -17.85 7.39 25.09
C THR A 12 -19.03 7.50 26.06
N GLY A 13 -19.01 8.49 26.96
CA GLY A 13 -19.95 8.60 28.08
C GLY A 13 -19.80 7.48 29.12
N LYS A 14 -18.79 6.61 28.99
CA LYS A 14 -18.54 5.48 29.89
C LYS A 14 -17.37 5.78 30.80
N ARG A 15 -17.49 5.42 32.09
CA ARG A 15 -16.38 5.50 33.04
C ARG A 15 -15.27 4.51 32.67
N PHE A 16 -14.04 4.97 32.67
CA PHE A 16 -12.87 4.17 32.36
C PHE A 16 -12.64 3.08 33.42
N LYS A 17 -12.36 1.86 32.95
CA LYS A 17 -12.07 0.70 33.81
C LYS A 17 -10.79 0.01 33.35
N ASN A 18 -9.83 -0.16 34.26
CA ASN A 18 -8.56 -0.85 33.98
C ASN A 18 -8.78 -2.26 33.41
N THR A 19 -9.87 -2.94 33.79
CA THR A 19 -10.22 -4.28 33.28
C THR A 19 -10.50 -4.28 31.78
N GLU A 20 -11.13 -3.23 31.26
CA GLU A 20 -11.52 -3.15 29.85
C GLU A 20 -10.29 -2.90 28.98
N LEU A 21 -9.44 -1.96 29.38
CA LEU A 21 -8.16 -1.71 28.70
C LEU A 21 -7.24 -2.94 28.80
N ALA A 22 -7.19 -3.62 29.95
CA ALA A 22 -6.39 -4.84 30.13
C ALA A 22 -6.83 -5.93 29.15
N ARG A 23 -8.15 -6.16 29.03
CA ARG A 23 -8.74 -7.12 28.10
C ARG A 23 -8.46 -6.76 26.64
N PHE A 24 -8.55 -5.48 26.29
CA PHE A 24 -8.28 -4.99 24.93
C PHE A 24 -6.79 -5.12 24.55
N ALA A 25 -5.90 -4.70 25.45
CA ALA A 25 -4.47 -4.74 25.21
C ALA A 25 -3.88 -6.17 25.30
N GLY A 26 -4.58 -7.10 25.96
CA GLY A 26 -4.11 -8.46 26.22
C GLY A 26 -3.08 -8.53 27.35
N VAL A 27 -3.22 -7.67 28.36
CA VAL A 27 -2.31 -7.58 29.51
C VAL A 27 -3.05 -7.78 30.83
N SER A 28 -2.32 -7.95 31.94
CA SER A 28 -2.91 -8.03 33.27
C SER A 28 -3.50 -6.68 33.73
N ARG A 29 -4.54 -6.71 34.59
CA ARG A 29 -5.10 -5.49 35.21
C ARG A 29 -4.03 -4.71 36.00
N ALA A 30 -3.07 -5.43 36.61
CA ALA A 30 -1.97 -4.83 37.36
C ALA A 30 -1.05 -4.00 36.44
N ASN A 31 -0.72 -4.50 35.24
CA ASN A 31 0.08 -3.76 34.26
C ASN A 31 -0.59 -2.45 33.87
N VAL A 32 -1.91 -2.46 33.64
CA VAL A 32 -2.66 -1.23 33.36
C VAL A 32 -2.64 -0.27 34.55
N GLY A 33 -2.72 -0.80 35.78
CA GLY A 33 -2.57 0.01 37.00
C GLY A 33 -1.23 0.75 37.05
N LEU A 34 -0.15 0.10 36.62
CA LEU A 34 1.18 0.72 36.53
C LEU A 34 1.26 1.81 35.46
N TRP A 35 0.56 1.67 34.33
CA TRP A 35 0.50 2.70 33.29
C TRP A 35 -0.25 3.96 33.72
N VAL A 36 -1.29 3.78 34.55
CA VAL A 36 -2.18 4.88 34.96
C VAL A 36 -1.64 5.59 36.20
N ASN A 37 -1.15 4.85 37.19
CA ASN A 37 -0.78 5.37 38.50
C ASN A 37 0.65 4.99 38.95
N GLY A 38 1.38 4.20 38.15
CA GLY A 38 2.70 3.70 38.49
C GLY A 38 3.85 4.51 37.88
N PRO A 39 5.10 4.03 38.05
CA PRO A 39 6.30 4.70 37.56
C PRO A 39 6.50 4.55 36.04
N THR A 40 5.86 3.56 35.42
CA THR A 40 5.93 3.29 33.97
C THR A 40 4.84 4.05 33.23
N GLN A 41 4.97 5.38 33.17
CA GLN A 41 4.06 6.24 32.41
C GLN A 41 4.41 6.31 30.92
N GLU A 42 5.62 5.87 30.56
CA GLU A 42 6.08 5.75 29.18
C GLU A 42 5.71 4.36 28.66
N LEU A 43 4.74 4.33 27.77
CA LEU A 43 4.32 3.13 27.06
C LEU A 43 5.13 3.03 25.77
N GLU A 44 5.74 1.87 25.55
CA GLU A 44 6.50 1.61 24.31
C GLU A 44 5.95 0.39 23.57
N GLY A 45 6.24 0.34 22.26
CA GLY A 45 5.96 -0.81 21.41
C GLY A 45 4.46 -1.08 21.22
N SER A 46 4.10 -2.37 21.23
CA SER A 46 2.75 -2.83 20.89
C SER A 46 1.67 -2.41 21.89
N ASN A 47 2.03 -2.25 23.17
CA ASN A 47 1.08 -1.83 24.22
C ASN A 47 0.67 -0.36 24.07
N LEU A 48 1.59 0.50 23.65
CA LEU A 48 1.31 1.91 23.35
C LEU A 48 0.23 2.04 22.29
N VAL A 49 0.37 1.31 21.18
CA VAL A 49 -0.57 1.37 20.05
C VAL A 49 -1.96 0.93 20.50
N LYS A 50 -2.07 -0.18 21.21
CA LYS A 50 -3.36 -0.69 21.71
C LYS A 50 -4.00 0.25 22.75
N ALA A 51 -3.19 0.84 23.63
CA ALA A 51 -3.69 1.81 24.60
C ALA A 51 -4.18 3.10 23.92
N ALA A 52 -3.43 3.61 22.95
CA ALA A 52 -3.80 4.78 22.16
C ALA A 52 -5.09 4.56 21.37
N GLU A 53 -5.22 3.40 20.73
CA GLU A 53 -6.42 2.99 20.00
C GLU A 53 -7.65 2.88 20.91
N PHE A 54 -7.51 2.21 22.07
CA PHE A 54 -8.61 2.07 23.02
C PHE A 54 -9.12 3.43 23.55
N LEU A 55 -8.21 4.37 23.77
CA LEU A 55 -8.53 5.70 24.32
C LEU A 55 -8.92 6.72 23.24
N GLY A 56 -8.75 6.38 21.96
CA GLY A 56 -8.99 7.29 20.84
C GLY A 56 -8.04 8.49 20.81
N VAL A 57 -6.77 8.29 21.16
CA VAL A 57 -5.73 9.34 21.19
C VAL A 57 -4.53 8.97 20.31
N SER A 58 -3.68 9.93 19.99
CA SER A 58 -2.44 9.68 19.25
C SER A 58 -1.45 8.85 20.06
N LYS A 59 -0.88 7.83 19.42
CA LYS A 59 0.21 7.00 20.00
C LYS A 59 1.45 7.83 20.31
N ASP A 60 1.80 8.79 19.45
CA ASP A 60 3.04 9.57 19.59
C ASP A 60 2.89 10.54 20.78
N TRP A 61 1.72 11.17 20.92
CA TRP A 61 1.42 12.00 22.09
C TRP A 61 1.37 11.17 23.37
N LEU A 62 0.80 9.97 23.33
CA LEU A 62 0.74 9.09 24.50
C LEU A 62 2.13 8.61 24.95
N ALA A 63 3.08 8.50 24.02
CA ALA A 63 4.49 8.24 24.27
C ALA A 63 5.29 9.48 24.73
N GLY A 64 4.66 10.65 24.87
CA GLY A 64 5.34 11.88 25.27
C GLY A 64 6.15 12.55 24.15
N GLN A 65 6.06 12.07 22.91
CA GLN A 65 6.59 12.79 21.75
C GLN A 65 5.68 14.00 21.52
N GLY A 66 6.24 15.21 21.37
CA GLY A 66 5.52 16.49 21.34
C GLY A 66 4.52 16.69 20.18
N ASN A 67 3.51 15.82 20.11
CA ASN A 67 2.46 15.75 19.12
C ASN A 67 1.12 16.19 19.75
N LYS A 68 0.04 16.29 18.97
CA LYS A 68 -1.30 16.60 19.49
C LYS A 68 -1.97 15.35 20.05
N MET A 69 -2.73 15.52 21.14
CA MET A 69 -3.42 14.44 21.85
C MET A 69 -4.48 13.73 20.99
N ILE A 70 -5.31 14.52 20.31
CA ILE A 70 -6.26 14.01 19.36
C ILE A 70 -5.57 14.16 18.00
N ALA A 71 -5.30 13.05 17.33
CA ALA A 71 -4.98 13.13 15.92
C ALA A 71 -6.19 13.78 15.25
N THR A 72 -6.01 14.92 14.57
CA THR A 72 -7.02 15.44 13.66
C THR A 72 -7.44 14.25 12.82
N GLN A 73 -8.70 13.81 12.94
CA GLN A 73 -9.19 12.62 12.28
C GLN A 73 -8.82 12.72 10.80
N LEU A 74 -7.80 11.97 10.39
CA LEU A 74 -7.65 11.57 9.02
C LEU A 74 -8.65 10.44 8.88
N ASP A 75 -9.92 10.83 8.68
CA ASP A 75 -10.92 9.93 8.12
C ASP A 75 -10.25 9.18 6.98
N GLY A 76 -10.38 7.86 6.98
CA GLY A 76 -9.64 6.93 6.13
C GLY A 76 -9.90 7.12 4.63
N GLY A 77 -9.40 8.21 4.06
CA GLY A 77 -9.58 8.65 2.70
C GLY A 77 -8.40 9.51 2.26
N GLY A 78 -7.28 8.85 1.95
CA GLY A 78 -6.12 9.45 1.29
C GLY A 78 -5.29 10.37 2.20
N ALA A 79 -3.97 10.21 2.15
CA ALA A 79 -3.10 11.32 2.50
C ALA A 79 -3.52 12.51 1.61
N GLN A 80 -4.16 13.53 2.19
CA GLN A 80 -4.31 14.80 1.49
C GLN A 80 -2.89 15.34 1.36
N LEU A 81 -2.31 15.19 0.17
CA LEU A 81 -1.19 16.02 -0.23
C LEU A 81 -1.68 17.45 -0.05
N ASN A 82 -0.97 18.24 0.75
CA ASN A 82 -1.23 19.68 0.83
C ASN A 82 -1.28 20.18 -0.61
N VAL A 83 -2.45 20.63 -1.06
CA VAL A 83 -2.58 21.30 -2.35
C VAL A 83 -1.62 22.48 -2.26
N LEU A 84 -0.48 22.37 -2.93
CA LEU A 84 0.49 23.44 -3.00
C LEU A 84 -0.18 24.56 -3.79
N ASP A 85 -0.37 25.71 -3.15
CA ASP A 85 -0.74 26.91 -3.87
C ASP A 85 0.44 27.27 -4.80
N ILE A 86 0.26 26.96 -6.08
CA ILE A 86 1.29 27.04 -7.10
C ILE A 86 1.76 28.49 -7.25
N GLU A 87 0.86 29.45 -7.09
CA GLU A 87 1.16 30.89 -7.22
C GLU A 87 2.02 31.36 -6.04
N ALA A 88 1.62 30.99 -4.82
CA ALA A 88 2.40 31.30 -3.62
C ALA A 88 3.79 30.63 -3.63
N PHE A 89 3.90 29.40 -4.16
CA PHE A 89 5.17 28.71 -4.31
C PHE A 89 6.08 29.40 -5.33
N LYS A 90 5.55 29.73 -6.51
CA LYS A 90 6.29 30.46 -7.55
C LYS A 90 6.78 31.82 -7.05
N GLN A 91 5.94 32.55 -6.33
CA GLN A 91 6.30 33.85 -5.75
C GLN A 91 7.38 33.70 -4.67
N LYS A 92 7.27 32.71 -3.78
CA LYS A 92 8.27 32.45 -2.72
C LYS A 92 9.65 32.09 -3.29
N TYR A 93 9.71 31.35 -4.38
CA TYR A 93 10.96 30.86 -4.98
C TYR A 93 11.38 31.64 -6.24
N ASN A 94 10.71 32.75 -6.55
CA ASN A 94 10.99 33.63 -7.69
C ASN A 94 11.10 32.87 -9.03
N ILE A 95 10.18 31.93 -9.27
CA ILE A 95 10.16 31.09 -10.48
C ILE A 95 9.43 31.87 -11.59
N PRO A 96 10.11 32.27 -12.68
CA PRO A 96 9.48 32.99 -13.77
C PRO A 96 8.60 32.04 -14.63
N ASP A 97 7.49 32.56 -15.15
CA ASP A 97 6.56 31.83 -16.03
C ASP A 97 7.08 31.68 -17.47
N SER A 98 8.40 31.45 -17.65
CA SER A 98 8.97 31.27 -18.99
C SER A 98 8.35 30.05 -19.68
N GLU A 99 8.24 30.09 -21.01
CA GLU A 99 7.56 29.05 -21.81
C GLU A 99 8.06 27.64 -21.51
N ASP A 100 9.33 27.48 -21.13
CA ASP A 100 9.91 26.18 -20.78
C ASP A 100 9.41 25.63 -19.45
N ALA A 101 9.06 26.47 -18.47
CA ALA A 101 8.46 26.03 -17.20
C ALA A 101 7.00 25.60 -17.38
N VAL A 102 6.28 26.22 -18.33
CA VAL A 102 4.88 25.88 -18.64
C VAL A 102 4.78 24.52 -19.33
N LYS A 103 5.77 24.14 -20.15
CA LYS A 103 5.84 22.82 -20.80
C LYS A 103 5.88 21.66 -19.79
N PHE A 104 6.56 21.82 -18.65
CA PHE A 104 6.57 20.80 -17.59
C PHE A 104 5.22 20.63 -16.90
N VAL A 105 4.40 21.68 -16.81
CA VAL A 105 3.05 21.64 -16.22
C VAL A 105 2.04 21.01 -17.17
N GLN A 106 2.25 21.12 -18.48
CA GLN A 106 1.32 20.64 -19.51
C GLN A 106 1.54 19.20 -19.97
N THR A 107 2.63 18.54 -19.55
CA THR A 107 2.75 17.08 -19.72
C THR A 107 1.63 16.45 -18.90
N SER A 108 0.60 15.96 -19.58
CA SER A 108 -0.46 15.20 -18.94
C SER A 108 0.12 13.91 -18.39
N ASP A 109 0.57 13.92 -17.15
CA ASP A 109 0.83 12.69 -16.42
C ASP A 109 -0.51 11.95 -16.37
N LYS A 110 -0.64 10.89 -17.19
CA LYS A 110 -1.77 9.95 -17.09
C LYS A 110 -1.89 9.63 -15.59
N PRO A 111 -3.02 9.95 -14.91
CA PRO A 111 -3.10 9.77 -13.47
C PRO A 111 -2.79 8.32 -13.16
N PHE A 112 -1.68 8.06 -12.45
CA PHE A 112 -1.34 6.72 -12.03
C PHE A 112 -2.52 6.17 -11.24
N PRO A 113 -3.20 5.10 -11.69
CA PRO A 113 -4.29 4.56 -10.93
C PRO A 113 -3.73 4.02 -9.61
N ILE A 114 -4.06 4.67 -8.49
CA ILE A 114 -3.66 4.27 -7.13
C ILE A 114 -4.42 2.99 -6.69
N GLN A 115 -5.27 2.42 -7.55
CA GLN A 115 -6.01 1.21 -7.24
C GLN A 115 -5.07 0.01 -7.29
N LYS A 116 -4.78 -0.57 -6.11
CA LYS A 116 -4.17 -1.90 -6.00
C LYS A 116 -5.08 -2.90 -6.71
N ARG A 117 -4.67 -3.32 -7.90
CA ARG A 117 -5.39 -4.31 -8.67
C ARG A 117 -4.74 -5.67 -8.49
N TYR A 118 -5.57 -6.68 -8.30
CA TYR A 118 -5.15 -8.07 -8.25
C TYR A 118 -5.37 -8.70 -9.62
N VAL A 119 -4.28 -8.98 -10.33
CA VAL A 119 -4.32 -9.61 -11.65
C VAL A 119 -4.26 -11.13 -11.46
N PRO A 120 -5.24 -11.89 -11.98
CA PRO A 120 -5.26 -13.35 -11.82
C PRO A 120 -4.12 -14.00 -12.62
N VAL A 121 -3.46 -15.00 -12.04
CA VAL A 121 -2.51 -15.85 -12.78
C VAL A 121 -3.29 -16.87 -13.60
N LYS A 122 -3.10 -16.85 -14.92
CA LYS A 122 -3.90 -17.63 -15.87
C LYS A 122 -3.11 -18.73 -16.58
N ALA A 123 -1.79 -18.73 -16.50
CA ALA A 123 -0.99 -19.67 -17.28
C ALA A 123 0.41 -19.92 -16.72
N TYR A 124 0.95 -21.07 -17.13
CA TYR A 124 2.36 -21.38 -17.01
C TYR A 124 3.03 -21.21 -18.36
N SER A 125 4.15 -20.48 -18.39
CA SER A 125 4.99 -20.40 -19.58
C SER A 125 6.28 -21.17 -19.32
N LYS A 126 6.52 -22.23 -20.10
CA LYS A 126 7.84 -22.87 -20.13
C LYS A 126 8.74 -22.01 -21.00
N MET A 127 9.61 -21.26 -20.34
CA MET A 127 10.59 -20.38 -20.95
C MET A 127 11.70 -21.25 -21.56
N GLY A 128 11.56 -21.57 -22.84
CA GLY A 128 12.49 -22.38 -23.64
C GLY A 128 12.12 -22.35 -25.12
N MET A 129 12.95 -22.93 -26.00
CA MET A 129 12.70 -23.01 -27.46
C MET A 129 11.38 -23.72 -27.82
N ASP A 130 10.89 -24.57 -26.92
CA ASP A 130 9.65 -25.33 -27.12
C ASP A 130 8.40 -24.46 -26.92
N GLY A 131 8.51 -23.31 -26.22
CA GLY A 131 7.52 -22.21 -26.25
C GLY A 131 6.07 -22.57 -25.90
N TYR A 132 5.84 -23.63 -25.13
CA TYR A 132 4.50 -24.05 -24.77
C TYR A 132 3.98 -23.17 -23.62
N PHE A 133 2.92 -22.43 -23.94
CA PHE A 133 2.05 -21.75 -22.99
C PHE A 133 0.92 -22.71 -22.65
N THR A 134 0.87 -23.16 -21.40
CA THR A 134 -0.27 -23.96 -20.94
C THR A 134 -1.25 -23.00 -20.29
N ASP A 135 -2.31 -22.68 -21.03
CA ASP A 135 -3.47 -21.98 -20.49
C ASP A 135 -4.10 -22.87 -19.41
N MET A 136 -4.30 -22.33 -18.20
CA MET A 136 -4.91 -23.08 -17.10
C MET A 136 -6.44 -23.25 -17.26
N GLY A 137 -7.02 -22.76 -18.35
CA GLY A 137 -8.46 -22.85 -18.59
C GLY A 137 -9.18 -21.76 -17.83
N TYR A 138 -9.86 -20.90 -18.57
CA TYR A 138 -10.56 -19.77 -18.01
C TYR A 138 -11.92 -20.20 -17.45
N ASP A 139 -11.95 -20.79 -16.26
CA ASP A 139 -13.17 -20.96 -15.46
C ASP A 139 -12.84 -21.06 -13.96
N GLY A 140 -12.75 -19.90 -13.30
CA GLY A 140 -13.28 -19.77 -11.95
C GLY A 140 -12.37 -20.06 -10.74
N ASN A 141 -11.06 -19.83 -10.81
CA ASN A 141 -10.25 -19.39 -9.65
C ASN A 141 -8.82 -19.23 -10.13
N ALA A 142 -8.24 -18.03 -10.05
CA ALA A 142 -6.86 -17.77 -10.44
C ALA A 142 -5.91 -18.83 -9.84
N GLY A 143 -5.54 -19.83 -10.64
CA GLY A 143 -5.14 -21.15 -10.11
C GLY A 143 -3.93 -21.07 -9.18
N ASP A 144 -2.99 -20.19 -9.51
CA ASP A 144 -1.77 -19.89 -8.75
C ASP A 144 -1.85 -18.53 -8.02
N GLY A 145 -3.07 -18.04 -7.78
CA GLY A 145 -3.36 -16.81 -7.06
C GLY A 145 -3.38 -15.55 -7.93
N TYR A 146 -3.16 -14.40 -7.28
CA TYR A 146 -3.24 -13.08 -7.89
C TYR A 146 -1.96 -12.29 -7.66
N VAL A 147 -1.55 -11.52 -8.67
CA VAL A 147 -0.41 -10.60 -8.59
C VAL A 147 -0.90 -9.18 -8.34
N PRO A 148 -0.49 -8.52 -7.25
CA PRO A 148 -0.83 -7.12 -7.01
C PRO A 148 -0.06 -6.22 -7.98
N THR A 149 -0.76 -5.31 -8.64
CA THR A 149 -0.18 -4.36 -9.60
C THR A 149 -0.93 -3.03 -9.55
N HIS A 150 -0.24 -1.97 -9.98
CA HIS A 150 -0.74 -0.60 -9.97
C HIS A 150 -1.12 -0.09 -11.37
N SER A 151 -0.53 -0.66 -12.43
CA SER A 151 -0.66 -0.13 -13.80
C SER A 151 -1.48 -1.02 -14.74
N ALA A 152 -1.89 -2.21 -14.32
CA ALA A 152 -2.43 -3.20 -15.24
C ALA A 152 -3.90 -2.95 -15.64
N GLY A 153 -4.13 -2.97 -16.95
CA GLY A 153 -5.39 -2.78 -17.63
C GLY A 153 -6.42 -3.91 -17.43
N PRO A 154 -7.69 -3.68 -17.83
CA PRO A 154 -8.83 -4.61 -17.65
C PRO A 154 -8.53 -6.05 -18.04
N ARG A 155 -7.78 -6.26 -19.13
CA ARG A 155 -7.52 -7.59 -19.70
C ARG A 155 -6.18 -8.19 -19.26
N ALA A 156 -5.47 -7.56 -18.34
CA ALA A 156 -4.18 -8.06 -17.86
C ALA A 156 -4.30 -9.42 -17.17
N TYR A 157 -3.23 -10.22 -17.28
CA TYR A 157 -3.12 -11.55 -16.70
C TYR A 157 -1.70 -11.86 -16.24
N GLY A 158 -1.59 -12.70 -15.22
CA GLY A 158 -0.32 -13.20 -14.71
C GLY A 158 0.11 -14.49 -15.40
N ILE A 159 1.40 -14.62 -15.63
CA ILE A 159 2.05 -15.82 -16.15
C ILE A 159 3.15 -16.21 -15.17
N LYS A 160 3.19 -17.48 -14.75
CA LYS A 160 4.34 -17.99 -14.01
C LYS A 160 5.41 -18.47 -14.99
N GLY A 161 6.58 -17.84 -14.93
CA GLY A 161 7.76 -18.24 -15.68
C GLY A 161 8.39 -19.50 -15.07
N THR A 162 8.53 -20.54 -15.90
CA THR A 162 9.22 -21.78 -15.52
C THR A 162 10.35 -22.06 -16.50
N GLY A 163 11.49 -22.50 -16.01
CA GLY A 163 12.70 -22.75 -16.81
C GLY A 163 13.84 -21.75 -16.54
N ASP A 164 14.92 -21.90 -17.30
CA ASP A 164 16.19 -21.18 -17.18
C ASP A 164 16.55 -20.38 -18.44
N SER A 165 15.77 -20.49 -19.52
CA SER A 165 16.11 -19.94 -20.84
C SER A 165 16.21 -18.40 -20.91
N MET A 166 15.68 -17.67 -19.93
CA MET A 166 15.80 -16.21 -19.83
C MET A 166 16.68 -15.74 -18.67
N PHE A 167 17.43 -16.65 -18.05
CA PHE A 167 18.44 -16.28 -17.08
C PHE A 167 19.52 -15.39 -17.74
N PRO A 168 19.96 -14.28 -17.12
CA PRO A 168 19.64 -13.81 -15.76
C PRO A 168 18.43 -12.87 -15.65
N ALA A 169 17.85 -12.44 -16.77
CA ALA A 169 16.81 -11.40 -16.83
C ALA A 169 15.49 -11.82 -16.14
N ILE A 170 15.07 -13.07 -16.33
CA ILE A 170 13.88 -13.64 -15.68
C ILE A 170 14.27 -15.00 -15.08
N ARG A 171 13.96 -15.19 -13.80
CA ARG A 171 14.33 -16.41 -13.07
C ARG A 171 13.14 -17.37 -13.00
N ASN A 172 13.47 -18.66 -12.83
CA ASN A 172 12.50 -19.70 -12.55
C ASN A 172 11.61 -19.31 -11.35
N GLY A 173 10.29 -19.46 -11.50
CA GLY A 173 9.30 -19.20 -10.46
C GLY A 173 8.85 -17.74 -10.35
N TRP A 174 9.36 -16.85 -11.20
CA TRP A 174 8.89 -15.47 -11.25
C TRP A 174 7.51 -15.37 -11.89
N TYR A 175 6.74 -14.38 -11.45
CA TYR A 175 5.46 -14.03 -12.06
C TYR A 175 5.63 -12.79 -12.92
N VAL A 176 5.15 -12.87 -14.16
CA VAL A 176 5.12 -11.77 -15.12
C VAL A 176 3.67 -11.35 -15.30
N VAL A 177 3.41 -10.05 -15.23
CA VAL A 177 2.10 -9.48 -15.55
C VAL A 177 2.14 -9.00 -16.98
N CYS A 178 1.27 -9.57 -17.82
CA CYS A 178 1.09 -9.16 -19.20
C CYS A 178 -0.16 -8.32 -19.33
N ASP A 179 -0.02 -7.10 -19.86
CA ASP A 179 -1.12 -6.20 -20.14
C ASP A 179 -1.26 -6.01 -21.66
N PRO A 180 -2.23 -6.67 -22.30
CA PRO A 180 -2.42 -6.57 -23.75
C PRO A 180 -3.03 -5.22 -24.17
N ASP A 181 -3.52 -4.41 -23.22
CA ASP A 181 -4.07 -3.07 -23.47
C ASP A 181 -3.01 -1.97 -23.39
N ALA A 182 -1.82 -2.27 -22.89
CA ALA A 182 -0.76 -1.29 -22.70
C ALA A 182 -0.09 -0.88 -24.02
N GLU A 183 0.28 0.39 -24.12
CA GLU A 183 1.13 0.90 -25.20
C GLU A 183 2.54 0.31 -25.07
N LEU A 184 3.11 -0.19 -26.16
CA LEU A 184 4.44 -0.81 -26.17
C LEU A 184 5.53 0.25 -26.01
N VAL A 185 6.37 0.09 -24.98
CA VAL A 185 7.53 0.97 -24.74
C VAL A 185 8.83 0.22 -25.06
N PRO A 186 9.80 0.84 -25.75
CA PRO A 186 11.12 0.24 -25.95
C PRO A 186 11.77 -0.16 -24.62
N ASN A 187 12.43 -1.33 -24.61
CA ASN A 187 13.06 -1.98 -23.45
C ASN A 187 12.10 -2.66 -22.45
N GLU A 188 10.82 -2.79 -22.76
CA GLU A 188 9.92 -3.67 -22.01
C GLU A 188 9.92 -5.09 -22.56
N PHE A 189 9.62 -6.06 -21.69
CA PHE A 189 9.42 -7.45 -22.09
C PHE A 189 8.06 -7.61 -22.76
N VAL A 190 8.03 -8.32 -23.89
CA VAL A 190 6.82 -8.58 -24.66
C VAL A 190 6.51 -10.07 -24.71
N GLN A 191 5.22 -10.39 -24.69
CA GLN A 191 4.75 -11.72 -25.05
C GLN A 191 4.58 -11.79 -26.57
N VAL A 192 5.30 -12.71 -27.20
CA VAL A 192 5.21 -13.00 -28.64
C VAL A 192 4.51 -14.33 -28.82
N CYS A 193 3.40 -14.34 -29.55
CA CYS A 193 2.68 -15.56 -29.93
C CYS A 193 2.81 -15.82 -31.44
N LEU A 194 3.24 -17.03 -31.80
CA LEU A 194 3.35 -17.50 -33.16
C LEU A 194 1.98 -17.98 -33.68
N LYS A 195 1.82 -18.05 -35.00
CA LYS A 195 0.57 -18.51 -35.65
C LYS A 195 0.20 -19.95 -35.31
N ASP A 196 1.15 -20.75 -34.86
CA ASP A 196 0.96 -22.14 -34.46
C ASP A 196 0.50 -22.30 -32.99
N GLY A 197 0.30 -21.18 -32.28
CA GLY A 197 -0.19 -21.16 -30.89
C GLY A 197 0.91 -21.17 -29.83
N ARG A 198 2.20 -21.25 -30.21
CA ARG A 198 3.31 -21.14 -29.25
C ARG A 198 3.50 -19.68 -28.81
N CYS A 199 3.71 -19.44 -27.53
CA CYS A 199 3.97 -18.10 -26.99
C CYS A 199 5.24 -18.09 -26.13
N THR A 200 6.00 -17.00 -26.22
CA THR A 200 7.23 -16.80 -25.44
C THR A 200 7.32 -15.36 -24.95
N ILE A 201 8.07 -15.12 -23.87
CA ILE A 201 8.36 -13.79 -23.35
C ILE A 201 9.77 -13.41 -23.83
N LYS A 202 9.96 -12.19 -24.34
CA LYS A 202 11.23 -11.70 -24.88
C LYS A 202 11.49 -10.26 -24.49
#